data_AF-A0A8H8XPH7-F1
#
_entry.id   AF-A0A8H8XPH7-F1
#
_cell.length_a   1.000
_cell.length_b   1.000
_cell.length_c   1.000
_cell.angle_alpha   90.00
_cell.angle_beta   90.00
_cell.angle_gamma   90.00
#
_symmetry.space_group_name_H-M   'P 1'
#
loop_
_entity.id
_entity.type
_entity.pdbx_description
1 polymer ?
#
loop_
_entity_poly.entity_id
_entity_poly.type
_entity_poly.pdbx_seq_one_letter_code
_entity_poly.pdbx_strand_id
1 'polypeptide(L)'
;MSIQQEKAALARIITALLPLGWEPCKLDDGGDDLIDLSHMDTEDVVENCAAVDMCHLHFRDEACRVATVVIIWGNSPEELIADATMSHGFDEALEQAGAWQE
;
A
#
# COMPACT_ATOMS: atom_id res chain seq x y z
N MET A 1 -9.25 -9.74 15.71
CA MET A 1 -9.35 -9.95 14.25
C MET A 1 -8.01 -10.49 13.75
N SER A 2 -7.97 -11.27 12.68
CA SER A 2 -6.72 -11.94 12.28
C SER A 2 -5.91 -11.06 11.34
N ILE A 3 -4.65 -10.78 11.69
CA ILE A 3 -3.63 -10.13 10.84
C ILE A 3 -3.60 -10.73 9.42
N GLN A 4 -3.96 -12.01 9.25
CA GLN A 4 -4.04 -12.69 7.97
C GLN A 4 -5.11 -12.10 7.02
N GLN A 5 -6.21 -11.60 7.57
CA GLN A 5 -7.28 -10.95 6.79
C GLN A 5 -6.83 -9.58 6.29
N GLU A 6 -6.13 -8.82 7.13
CA GLU A 6 -5.55 -7.53 6.76
C GLU A 6 -4.45 -7.71 5.71
N LYS A 7 -3.59 -8.72 5.86
CA LYS A 7 -2.55 -9.05 4.86
C LYS A 7 -3.19 -9.40 3.51
N ALA A 8 -4.26 -10.19 3.54
CA ALA A 8 -5.01 -10.52 2.33
C ALA A 8 -5.69 -9.29 1.70
N ALA A 9 -6.14 -8.31 2.50
CA ALA A 9 -6.67 -7.06 1.98
C ALA A 9 -5.59 -6.21 1.32
N LEU A 10 -4.44 -6.02 1.96
CA LEU A 10 -3.30 -5.30 1.36
C LEU A 10 -2.85 -5.95 0.05
N ALA A 11 -2.71 -7.27 0.03
CA ALA A 11 -2.34 -8.01 -1.17
C ALA A 11 -3.32 -7.78 -2.33
N ARG A 12 -4.63 -7.75 -2.04
CA ARG A 12 -5.67 -7.46 -3.04
C ARG A 12 -5.55 -6.04 -3.57
N ILE A 13 -5.34 -5.06 -2.69
CA ILE A 13 -5.20 -3.65 -3.06
C ILE A 13 -3.99 -3.47 -3.99
N ILE A 14 -2.81 -3.97 -3.59
CA ILE A 14 -1.60 -3.91 -4.41
C ILE A 14 -1.85 -4.59 -5.76
N THR A 15 -2.38 -5.80 -5.75
CA THR A 15 -2.66 -6.55 -6.99
C THR A 15 -3.63 -5.82 -7.93
N ALA A 16 -4.59 -5.07 -7.40
CA ALA A 16 -5.53 -4.27 -8.18
C ALA A 16 -4.89 -2.97 -8.73
N LEU A 17 -3.90 -2.41 -8.04
CA LEU A 17 -3.18 -1.20 -8.47
C LEU A 17 -2.14 -1.49 -9.57
N LEU A 18 -1.51 -2.67 -9.57
CA LEU A 18 -0.53 -3.09 -10.59
C LEU A 18 -1.04 -2.92 -12.05
N PRO A 19 -2.21 -3.46 -12.45
CA PRO A 19 -2.72 -3.28 -13.82
C PRO A 19 -3.13 -1.85 -14.14
N LEU A 20 -3.29 -0.98 -13.13
CA LEU A 20 -3.54 0.46 -13.31
C LEU A 20 -2.23 1.26 -13.44
N GLY A 21 -1.08 0.57 -13.47
CA GLY A 21 0.24 1.16 -13.64
C GLY A 21 0.85 1.69 -12.35
N TRP A 22 0.28 1.38 -11.18
CA TRP A 22 0.81 1.81 -9.89
C TRP A 22 1.55 0.67 -9.20
N GLU A 23 2.86 0.81 -9.03
CA GLU A 23 3.73 -0.21 -8.47
C GLU A 23 4.31 0.23 -7.11
N PRO A 24 4.32 -0.65 -6.09
CA PRO A 24 5.06 -0.39 -4.86
C PRO A 24 6.54 -0.17 -5.16
N CYS A 25 7.13 0.88 -4.58
CA CYS A 25 8.54 1.22 -4.85
C CYS A 25 9.36 1.48 -3.59
N LYS A 26 8.75 1.98 -2.51
CA LYS A 26 9.44 2.21 -1.24
C LYS A 26 8.51 1.97 -0.06
N LEU A 27 9.10 1.60 1.07
CA LEU A 27 8.42 1.50 2.37
C LEU A 27 9.18 2.32 3.40
N ASP A 28 8.44 3.12 4.16
CA ASP A 28 8.89 3.78 5.39
C ASP A 28 8.23 3.08 6.57
N ASP A 29 9.02 2.35 7.35
CA ASP A 29 8.58 1.64 8.55
C ASP A 29 8.82 2.46 9.84
N GLY A 30 9.18 3.74 9.71
CA GLY A 30 9.60 4.61 10.81
C GLY A 30 11.07 4.46 11.20
N GLY A 31 11.83 3.64 10.49
CA GLY A 31 13.29 3.53 10.62
C GLY A 31 14.06 4.71 10.02
N ASP A 32 15.38 4.66 10.12
CA ASP A 32 16.28 5.69 9.57
C ASP A 32 16.39 5.64 8.03
N ASP A 33 16.09 4.49 7.42
CA ASP A 33 16.24 4.23 5.98
C ASP A 33 14.94 3.73 5.35
N LEU A 34 14.69 4.13 4.10
CA LEU A 34 13.58 3.59 3.30
C LEU A 34 13.95 2.23 2.71
N ILE A 35 13.04 1.27 2.79
CA ILE A 35 13.19 -0.05 2.17
C ILE A 35 12.79 0.06 0.69
N ASP A 36 13.68 -0.35 -0.23
CA ASP A 36 13.39 -0.39 -1.67
C ASP A 36 12.58 -1.63 -2.01
N LEU A 37 11.42 -1.44 -2.65
CA LEU A 37 10.48 -2.49 -3.01
C LEU A 37 10.45 -2.81 -4.51
N SER A 38 11.25 -2.13 -5.35
CA SER A 38 11.10 -2.10 -6.82
C SER A 38 11.25 -3.46 -7.53
N HIS A 39 11.64 -4.51 -6.80
CA HIS A 39 11.82 -5.87 -7.31
C HIS A 39 11.16 -6.94 -6.43
N MET A 40 10.43 -6.54 -5.40
CA MET A 40 9.73 -7.45 -4.51
C MET A 40 8.37 -7.81 -5.12
N ASP A 41 7.95 -9.06 -4.93
CA ASP A 41 6.58 -9.44 -5.24
C ASP A 41 5.60 -8.98 -4.16
N THR A 42 4.31 -9.05 -4.47
CA THR A 42 3.25 -8.57 -3.57
C THR A 42 3.28 -9.23 -2.19
N GLU A 43 3.65 -10.51 -2.08
CA GLU A 43 3.69 -11.21 -0.79
C GLU A 43 4.81 -10.62 0.09
N ASP A 44 6.01 -10.46 -0.48
CA ASP A 44 7.14 -9.84 0.20
C ASP A 44 6.83 -8.39 0.64
N VAL A 45 6.17 -7.59 -0.21
CA VAL A 45 5.76 -6.22 0.13
C VAL A 45 4.82 -6.23 1.34
N VAL A 46 3.83 -7.12 1.36
CA VAL A 46 2.86 -7.25 2.45
C VAL A 46 3.54 -7.67 3.75
N GLU A 47 4.46 -8.64 3.70
CA GLU A 47 5.21 -9.09 4.88
C GLU A 47 6.09 -7.97 5.45
N ASN A 48 6.75 -7.18 4.60
CA ASN A 48 7.52 -6.01 5.05
C ASN A 48 6.62 -4.96 5.70
N CYS A 49 5.46 -4.66 5.11
CA CYS A 49 4.50 -3.71 5.71
C CYS A 49 3.98 -4.20 7.07
N ALA A 50 3.76 -5.51 7.21
CA ALA A 50 3.24 -6.13 8.42
C ALA A 50 4.29 -6.37 9.52
N ALA A 51 5.56 -6.02 9.27
CA ALA A 51 6.63 -6.13 10.26
C ALA A 51 6.53 -5.06 11.35
N VAL A 52 5.77 -3.99 11.11
CA VAL A 52 5.53 -2.86 12.02
C VAL A 52 4.04 -2.57 12.14
N ASP A 53 3.63 -1.88 13.21
CA ASP A 53 2.21 -1.56 13.45
C ASP A 53 1.67 -0.50 12.47
N MET A 54 2.54 0.38 11.96
CA MET A 54 2.22 1.43 11.00
C MET A 54 3.39 1.63 10.03
N CYS A 55 3.08 1.80 8.74
CA CYS A 55 4.09 2.12 7.72
C CYS A 55 3.52 3.03 6.62
N HIS A 56 4.40 3.71 5.89
CA HIS A 56 4.05 4.44 4.67
C HIS A 56 4.51 3.67 3.45
N LEU A 57 3.56 3.18 2.66
CA LEU A 57 3.82 2.48 1.41
C LEU A 57 3.77 3.46 0.24
N HIS A 58 4.88 3.58 -0.49
CA HIS A 58 4.99 4.47 -1.64
C HIS A 58 4.77 3.71 -2.94
N PHE A 59 3.87 4.23 -3.75
CA PHE A 59 3.61 3.76 -5.11
C PHE A 59 4.19 4.72 -6.13
N ARG A 60 4.58 4.18 -7.28
CA ARG A 60 5.05 4.96 -8.43
C ARG A 60 4.37 4.47 -9.69
N ASP A 61 4.07 5.39 -10.59
CA ASP A 61 3.57 5.06 -11.91
C ASP A 61 4.62 5.22 -13.02
N GLU A 62 4.25 4.85 -14.25
CA GLU A 62 5.11 4.98 -15.44
C GLU A 62 5.54 6.43 -15.71
N ALA A 63 4.73 7.42 -15.32
CA ALA A 63 5.04 8.84 -15.43
C ALA A 63 5.91 9.38 -14.27
N CYS A 64 6.41 8.50 -13.40
CA CYS A 64 7.18 8.83 -12.20
C CYS A 64 6.42 9.70 -11.18
N ARG A 65 5.08 9.72 -11.23
CA ARG A 65 4.24 10.25 -10.16
C ARG A 65 4.37 9.34 -8.94
N VAL A 66 4.33 9.92 -7.75
CA VAL A 66 4.47 9.19 -6.49
C VAL A 66 3.23 9.40 -5.64
N ALA A 67 2.65 8.31 -5.16
CA ALA A 67 1.60 8.33 -4.17
C ALA A 67 2.08 7.62 -2.91
N THR A 68 1.52 8.00 -1.76
CA THR A 68 1.86 7.38 -0.49
C THR A 68 0.58 6.96 0.21
N VAL A 69 0.57 5.74 0.73
CA VAL A 69 -0.54 5.15 1.48
C VAL A 69 -0.05 4.86 2.90
N VAL A 70 -0.77 5.34 3.90
CA VAL A 70 -0.51 5.05 5.31
C VAL A 70 -1.26 3.78 5.69
N ILE A 71 -0.52 2.75 6.08
CA ILE A 71 -1.07 1.45 6.50
C ILE A 71 -1.01 1.36 8.02
N ILE A 72 -2.13 1.01 8.67
CA ILE A 72 -2.21 0.77 10.12
C ILE A 72 -2.82 -0.61 10.36
N TRP A 73 -2.08 -1.48 11.04
CA TRP A 73 -2.52 -2.84 11.35
C TRP A 73 -3.30 -2.91 12.66
N GLY A 74 -4.18 -3.91 12.77
CA GLY A 74 -4.88 -4.24 14.01
C GLY A 74 -6.23 -3.54 14.20
N ASN A 75 -6.64 -2.67 13.27
CA ASN A 75 -7.97 -2.05 13.27
C ASN A 75 -8.98 -2.94 12.55
N SER A 76 -8.94 -2.96 11.22
CA SER A 76 -9.75 -3.80 10.35
C SER A 76 -9.21 -3.81 8.92
N PRO A 77 -9.51 -4.86 8.11
CA PRO A 77 -9.12 -4.87 6.71
C PRO A 77 -9.69 -3.71 5.89
N GLU A 78 -10.82 -3.14 6.33
CA GLU A 78 -11.52 -2.02 5.69
C GLU A 78 -10.91 -0.67 6.09
N GLU A 79 -10.33 -0.58 7.30
CA GLU A 79 -9.64 0.61 7.83
C GLU A 79 -8.11 0.48 7.72
N LEU A 80 -7.63 -0.46 6.91
CA LEU A 80 -6.20 -0.76 6.77
C LEU A 80 -5.44 0.43 6.19
N ILE A 81 -6.04 1.11 5.22
CA ILE A 81 -5.52 2.37 4.69
C ILE A 81 -6.09 3.50 5.55
N ALA A 82 -5.23 4.09 6.38
CA ALA A 82 -5.62 5.17 7.28
C ALA A 82 -5.61 6.55 6.62
N ASP A 83 -4.73 6.74 5.63
CA ASP A 83 -4.60 7.98 4.86
C ASP A 83 -3.88 7.72 3.53
N ALA A 84 -4.04 8.61 2.56
CA ALA A 84 -3.32 8.57 1.30
C ALA A 84 -2.93 9.99 0.84
N THR A 85 -1.63 10.21 0.61
CA THR A 85 -1.15 11.43 -0.04
C THR A 85 -1.20 11.25 -1.55
N MET A 86 -2.14 11.97 -2.16
CA MET A 86 -2.60 11.75 -3.53
C MET A 86 -1.76 12.52 -4.56
N SER A 87 -1.05 11.79 -5.41
CA SER A 87 -0.74 12.29 -6.75
C SER A 87 -1.98 12.12 -7.63
N HIS A 88 -2.22 13.07 -8.55
CA HIS A 88 -3.35 13.06 -9.47
C HIS A 88 -3.50 11.70 -10.18
N GLY A 89 -4.67 11.04 -10.06
CA GLY A 89 -5.00 9.76 -10.68
C GLY A 89 -4.73 8.51 -9.82
N PHE A 90 -4.26 8.67 -8.58
CA PHE A 90 -4.13 7.57 -7.62
C PHE A 90 -5.43 7.32 -6.84
N ASP A 91 -6.21 8.37 -6.60
CA ASP A 91 -7.55 8.33 -6.02
C ASP A 91 -8.50 7.45 -6.83
N GLU A 92 -8.61 7.74 -8.13
CA GLU A 92 -9.43 6.96 -9.06
C GLU A 92 -8.97 5.50 -9.11
N ALA A 93 -7.68 5.23 -8.91
CA ALA A 93 -7.12 3.89 -8.91
C ALA A 93 -7.43 3.13 -7.61
N LEU A 94 -7.36 3.79 -6.45
CA LEU A 94 -7.75 3.20 -5.16
C LEU A 94 -9.26 2.90 -5.09
N GLU A 95 -10.09 3.81 -5.60
CA GLU A 95 -11.55 3.59 -5.70
C GLU A 95 -11.86 2.41 -6.63
N GLN A 96 -11.21 2.34 -7.81
CA GLN A 96 -11.36 1.21 -8.73
C GLN A 96 -10.86 -0.11 -8.13
N ALA A 97 -9.82 -0.07 -7.28
CA ALA A 97 -9.33 -1.22 -6.54
C ALA A 97 -10.27 -1.67 -5.41
N GLY A 98 -11.31 -0.89 -5.09
CA GLY A 98 -12.20 -1.13 -3.95
C GLY A 98 -11.48 -0.99 -2.61
N ALA A 99 -10.36 -0.25 -2.59
CA ALA A 99 -9.49 -0.04 -1.44
C ALA A 99 -9.95 1.13 -0.55
N TRP A 100 -10.90 1.94 -1.06
CA TRP A 100 -11.40 3.15 -0.45
C TRP A 100 -12.89 3.27 -0.73
N GLN A 101 -13.71 3.43 0.31
CA GLN A 101 -15.12 3.82 0.20
C GLN A 101 -15.32 5.07 1.06
N GLU A 102 -15.72 6.18 0.42
CA GLU A 102 -16.13 7.40 1.14
C GLU A 102 -17.37 7.19 2.00
#